data_AF-A0A5M3Z9T3-F1
#
_entry.id   AF-A0A5M3Z9T3-F1
#
_cell.length_a   1.000
_cell.length_b   1.000
_cell.length_c   1.000
_cell.angle_alpha   90.00
_cell.angle_beta   90.00
_cell.angle_gamma   90.00
#
_symmetry.space_group_name_H-M   'P 1'
#
loop_
_entity.id
_entity.type
_entity.pdbx_description
1 polymer ?
#
loop_
_entity_poly.entity_id
_entity_poly.type
_entity_poly.pdbx_seq_one_letter_code
_entity_poly.pdbx_strand_id
1 'polypeptide(L)'
;MAWRALSSHSSPTSFGASVDVVLRNVMAGRPIPSDISLSSWAKRLCGQIIGRLLWDLKQLDTLSLCGWLGRPPLLSAQNQAKVSLLQGFDSLALTIDCPLSTKELIDYNAEDFMELVVFIVRVVTTSRRAQAETSLAAAKQQLEAKFAGDPRRTRRLVWHAVQITAVASEYLVSAPCEILRIFMGCIFLMTFAKYGRTSLHKSSHDRPGPPVRLDDLAVNDNQKNLITDWIQHGGQASIAGLEDIYSDELASHVSHLAQSLLARIQYWGLSQKFVKILQMFQQIMD
;
A
#
# COMPACT_ATOMS: atom_id res chain seq x y z
N MET A 1 -3.41 -13.52 -8.23
CA MET A 1 -3.40 -14.01 -9.63
C MET A 1 -3.26 -12.87 -10.63
N ALA A 2 -3.91 -11.72 -10.48
CA ALA A 2 -3.65 -10.45 -11.19
C ALA A 2 -2.16 -10.10 -11.38
N TRP A 3 -1.41 -10.02 -10.29
CA TRP A 3 0.03 -9.72 -10.34
C TRP A 3 0.87 -10.79 -11.05
N ARG A 4 0.39 -12.04 -11.11
CA ARG A 4 1.00 -13.10 -11.93
C ARG A 4 0.61 -12.96 -13.42
N ALA A 5 -0.59 -12.49 -13.75
CA ALA A 5 -0.95 -12.17 -15.14
C ALA A 5 -0.16 -10.95 -15.64
N LEU A 6 0.05 -9.93 -14.81
CA LEU A 6 1.01 -8.86 -15.10
C LEU A 6 2.46 -9.39 -15.24
N SER A 7 2.80 -10.48 -14.55
CA SER A 7 4.13 -11.10 -14.63
C SER A 7 4.45 -11.74 -15.96
N SER A 8 3.45 -12.25 -16.69
CA SER A 8 3.68 -12.76 -18.04
C SER A 8 3.94 -11.65 -19.07
N HIS A 9 3.63 -10.40 -18.72
CA HIS A 9 3.80 -9.23 -19.60
C HIS A 9 4.89 -8.27 -19.15
N SER A 10 5.57 -8.54 -18.02
CA SER A 10 6.60 -7.66 -17.44
C SER A 10 7.97 -8.34 -17.44
N SER A 11 9.04 -7.55 -17.58
CA SER A 11 10.42 -8.06 -17.48
C SER A 11 10.64 -8.81 -16.15
N PRO A 12 11.45 -9.89 -16.10
CA PRO A 12 11.78 -10.63 -14.87
C PRO A 12 12.33 -9.74 -13.75
N THR A 13 12.95 -8.62 -14.10
CA THR A 13 13.47 -7.59 -13.18
C THR A 13 12.39 -6.75 -12.51
N SER A 14 11.13 -6.86 -12.94
CA SER A 14 9.99 -6.11 -12.38
C SER A 14 9.44 -6.74 -11.10
N PHE A 15 9.84 -7.98 -10.79
CA PHE A 15 9.44 -8.70 -9.59
C PHE A 15 10.54 -8.65 -8.54
N GLY A 16 10.16 -8.31 -7.32
CA GLY A 16 11.06 -8.37 -6.17
C GLY A 16 11.48 -9.80 -5.82
N ALA A 17 12.29 -9.92 -4.77
CA ALA A 17 12.75 -11.20 -4.24
C ALA A 17 11.62 -12.22 -4.03
N SER A 18 11.90 -13.50 -4.31
CA SER A 18 10.94 -14.55 -3.97
C SER A 18 10.80 -14.68 -2.45
N VAL A 19 9.56 -14.64 -1.97
CA VAL A 19 9.24 -14.67 -0.53
C VAL A 19 9.76 -15.95 0.14
N ASP A 20 9.76 -17.09 -0.56
CA ASP A 20 10.27 -18.36 -0.02
C ASP A 20 11.79 -18.32 0.21
N VAL A 21 12.53 -17.70 -0.71
CA VAL A 21 13.99 -17.53 -0.62
C VAL A 21 14.34 -16.60 0.53
N VAL A 22 13.60 -15.49 0.65
CA VAL A 22 13.80 -14.50 1.72
C VAL A 22 13.49 -15.12 3.08
N LEU A 23 12.34 -15.78 3.24
CA LEU A 23 11.96 -16.42 4.50
C LEU A 23 12.94 -17.53 4.89
N ARG A 24 13.41 -18.34 3.93
CA ARG A 24 14.40 -19.40 4.20
C ARG A 24 15.72 -18.80 4.69
N ASN A 25 16.18 -17.71 4.09
CA ASN A 25 17.41 -17.03 4.51
C ASN A 25 17.26 -16.39 5.88
N VAL A 26 16.15 -15.68 6.12
CA VAL A 26 15.84 -15.03 7.39
C VAL A 26 15.71 -16.06 8.52
N MET A 27 14.98 -17.16 8.29
CA MET A 27 14.83 -18.25 9.28
C MET A 27 16.12 -19.04 9.52
N ALA A 28 17.06 -19.03 8.57
CA ALA A 28 18.38 -19.63 8.71
C ALA A 28 19.41 -18.67 9.35
N GLY A 29 19.00 -17.45 9.75
CA GLY A 29 19.88 -16.43 10.30
C GLY A 29 20.93 -15.93 9.29
N ARG A 30 20.69 -16.12 7.99
CA ARG A 30 21.60 -15.67 6.94
C ARG A 30 21.32 -14.21 6.60
N PRO A 31 22.36 -13.39 6.32
CA PRO A 31 22.16 -12.03 5.86
C PRO A 31 21.34 -12.04 4.56
N ILE A 32 20.38 -11.12 4.47
CA ILE A 32 19.61 -10.91 3.23
C ILE A 32 20.62 -10.48 2.15
N PRO A 33 20.69 -11.18 1.01
CA PRO A 33 21.66 -10.87 -0.04
C PRO A 33 21.55 -9.41 -0.49
N SER A 34 22.67 -8.67 -0.50
CA SER A 34 22.74 -7.23 -0.79
C SER A 34 22.47 -6.88 -2.27
N ASP A 35 22.54 -7.88 -3.15
CA ASP A 35 22.12 -7.85 -4.54
C ASP A 35 20.59 -7.84 -4.71
N ILE A 36 19.85 -8.21 -3.66
CA ILE A 36 18.39 -8.22 -3.62
C ILE A 36 17.91 -7.05 -2.75
N SER A 37 17.68 -5.88 -3.35
CA SER A 37 17.11 -4.74 -2.61
C SER A 37 15.70 -5.09 -2.11
N LEU A 38 15.56 -5.47 -0.83
CA LEU A 38 14.28 -5.77 -0.21
C LEU A 38 13.61 -4.46 0.22
N SER A 39 12.45 -4.11 -0.35
CA SER A 39 11.73 -2.92 0.12
C SER A 39 11.31 -3.04 1.59
N SER A 40 11.14 -1.91 2.29
CA SER A 40 10.62 -1.88 3.67
C SER A 40 9.29 -2.63 3.80
N TRP A 41 8.43 -2.54 2.79
CA TRP A 41 7.18 -3.27 2.70
C TRP A 41 7.38 -4.79 2.61
N ALA A 42 8.35 -5.26 1.81
CA ALA A 42 8.67 -6.68 1.72
C ALA A 42 9.21 -7.22 3.06
N LYS A 43 10.00 -6.42 3.78
CA LYS A 43 10.46 -6.76 5.14
C LYS A 43 9.28 -6.86 6.11
N ARG A 44 8.38 -5.87 6.13
CA ARG A 44 7.16 -5.90 6.98
C ARG A 44 6.24 -7.08 6.66
N LEU A 45 6.07 -7.42 5.38
CA LEU A 45 5.28 -8.58 4.97
C LEU A 45 5.90 -9.89 5.49
N CYS A 46 7.22 -10.05 5.39
CA CYS A 46 7.91 -11.19 5.99
C CYS A 46 7.68 -11.25 7.51
N GLY A 47 7.69 -10.10 8.19
CA GLY A 47 7.40 -10.00 9.62
C GLY A 47 5.96 -10.44 9.97
N GLN A 48 4.98 -10.04 9.15
CA GLN A 48 3.59 -10.50 9.32
C GLN A 48 3.43 -12.00 9.08
N ILE A 49 4.12 -12.56 8.07
CA ILE A 49 4.10 -14.00 7.80
C ILE A 49 4.72 -14.76 8.98
N ILE A 50 5.88 -14.34 9.47
CA ILE A 50 6.55 -14.96 10.62
C ILE A 50 5.67 -14.84 11.86
N GLY A 51 5.09 -13.67 12.13
CA GLY A 51 4.17 -13.45 13.25
C GLY A 51 2.93 -14.35 13.19
N ARG A 52 2.39 -14.57 11.98
CA ARG A 52 1.27 -15.49 11.78
C ARG A 52 1.67 -16.95 12.04
N LEU A 53 2.83 -17.38 11.55
CA LEU A 53 3.35 -18.73 11.80
C LEU A 53 3.61 -18.96 13.30
N LEU A 54 4.17 -17.98 14.01
CA LEU A 54 4.34 -18.03 15.47
C LEU A 54 3.00 -18.13 16.21
N TRP A 55 1.99 -17.40 15.74
CA TRP A 55 0.64 -17.50 16.28
C TRP A 55 0.03 -18.89 16.04
N ASP A 56 0.19 -19.46 14.85
CA ASP A 56 -0.32 -20.79 14.53
C ASP A 56 0.39 -21.87 15.37
N LEU A 57 1.71 -21.75 15.60
CA LEU A 57 2.44 -22.60 16.55
C LEU A 57 1.90 -22.47 17.99
N LYS A 58 1.60 -21.25 18.44
CA LYS A 58 1.01 -21.01 19.77
C LYS A 58 -0.39 -21.64 19.89
N GLN A 59 -1.19 -21.59 18.84
CA GLN A 59 -2.51 -22.23 18.84
C GLN A 59 -2.40 -23.75 18.89
N LEU A 60 -1.44 -24.34 18.18
CA LEU A 60 -1.15 -25.77 18.25
C LEU A 60 -0.69 -26.21 19.66
N ASP A 61 0.11 -25.38 20.34
CA ASP A 61 0.46 -25.60 21.75
C ASP A 61 -0.77 -25.55 22.67
N THR A 62 -1.65 -24.57 22.45
CA THR A 62 -2.85 -24.35 23.28
C THR A 62 -3.86 -25.50 23.14
N LEU A 63 -3.93 -26.13 21.96
CA LEU A 63 -4.85 -27.23 21.68
C LEU A 63 -4.44 -28.57 22.32
N SER A 64 -3.35 -28.64 23.10
CA SER A 64 -2.91 -29.86 23.83
C SER A 64 -2.78 -31.12 22.96
N LEU A 65 -2.71 -30.98 21.62
CA LEU A 65 -2.64 -32.09 20.67
C LEU A 65 -1.32 -32.88 20.82
N CYS A 66 -0.23 -32.19 21.16
CA CYS A 66 1.07 -32.82 21.37
C CYS A 66 1.14 -33.65 22.67
N GLY A 67 0.39 -33.26 23.71
CA GLY A 67 0.29 -34.03 24.96
C GLY A 67 -0.56 -35.29 24.79
N TRP A 68 -1.60 -35.24 23.96
CA TRP A 68 -2.49 -36.37 23.69
C TRP A 68 -1.92 -37.40 22.70
N LEU A 69 -1.09 -36.97 21.74
CA LEU A 69 -0.56 -37.85 20.69
C LEU A 69 0.76 -38.56 21.05
N GLY A 70 1.36 -38.29 22.22
CA GLY A 70 2.54 -39.04 22.71
C GLY A 70 3.74 -39.07 21.76
N ARG A 71 3.92 -38.04 20.91
CA ARG A 71 4.98 -37.98 19.89
C ARG A 71 6.07 -36.95 20.24
N PRO A 72 7.12 -37.34 20.98
CA PRO A 72 8.27 -36.47 21.26
C PRO A 72 8.97 -35.83 20.04
N PRO A 73 9.06 -36.44 18.84
CA PRO A 73 9.70 -35.78 17.69
C PRO A 73 8.90 -34.61 17.11
N LEU A 74 7.59 -34.55 17.37
CA LEU A 74 6.76 -33.43 16.91
C LEU A 74 7.00 -32.18 17.77
N LEU A 75 7.14 -32.37 19.09
CA LEU A 75 7.41 -31.29 20.04
C LEU A 75 8.81 -30.68 19.83
N SER A 76 9.82 -31.51 19.56
CA SER A 76 11.18 -31.02 19.27
C SER A 76 11.25 -30.25 17.95
N ALA A 77 10.60 -30.74 16.89
CA ALA A 77 10.48 -30.04 15.62
C ALA A 77 9.73 -28.70 15.76
N GLN A 78 8.66 -28.67 16.56
CA GLN A 78 7.89 -27.47 16.84
C GLN A 78 8.71 -26.40 17.59
N ASN A 79 9.48 -26.83 18.61
CA ASN A 79 10.38 -25.94 19.35
C ASN A 79 11.50 -25.40 18.47
N GLN A 80 12.09 -26.23 17.62
CA GLN A 80 13.10 -25.80 16.65
C GLN A 80 12.54 -24.78 15.66
N ALA A 81 11.34 -25.03 15.11
CA ALA A 81 10.68 -24.08 14.22
C ALA A 81 10.37 -22.75 14.92
N LYS A 82 9.93 -22.79 16.19
CA LYS A 82 9.68 -21.59 17.00
C LYS A 82 10.95 -20.76 17.20
N VAL A 83 12.08 -21.41 17.53
CA VAL A 83 13.37 -20.72 17.70
C VAL A 83 13.82 -20.08 16.39
N SER A 84 13.78 -20.81 15.26
CA SER A 84 14.15 -20.27 13.95
C SER A 84 13.26 -19.11 13.50
N LEU A 85 11.96 -19.16 13.80
CA LEU A 85 11.02 -18.07 13.49
C LEU A 85 11.28 -16.84 14.36
N LEU A 86 11.55 -17.00 15.66
CA LEU A 86 11.89 -15.88 16.54
C LEU A 86 13.21 -15.22 16.14
N GLN A 87 14.25 -16.02 15.85
CA GLN A 87 15.53 -15.51 15.36
C GLN A 87 15.38 -14.76 14.03
N GLY A 88 14.57 -15.29 13.12
CA GLY A 88 14.24 -14.62 11.86
C GLY A 88 13.49 -13.31 12.08
N PHE A 89 12.56 -13.27 13.04
CA PHE A 89 11.82 -12.07 13.39
C PHE A 89 12.73 -10.96 13.95
N ASP A 90 13.64 -11.30 14.87
CA ASP A 90 14.58 -10.34 15.45
C ASP A 90 15.55 -9.78 14.41
N SER A 91 16.10 -10.65 13.54
CA SER A 91 16.97 -10.22 12.44
C SER A 91 16.25 -9.29 11.45
N LEU A 92 14.97 -9.55 11.21
CA LEU A 92 14.14 -8.73 10.34
C LEU A 92 13.77 -7.39 10.98
N ALA A 93 13.49 -7.37 12.29
CA ALA A 93 13.23 -6.13 13.04
C ALA A 93 14.44 -5.18 12.99
N LEU A 94 15.65 -5.71 13.22
CA LEU A 94 16.90 -4.93 13.13
C LEU A 94 17.15 -4.33 11.74
N THR A 95 16.65 -4.96 10.67
CA THR A 95 16.79 -4.46 9.29
C THR A 95 15.65 -3.55 8.84
N ILE A 96 14.56 -3.46 9.61
CA ILE A 96 13.49 -2.48 9.42
C ILE A 96 13.90 -1.12 10.01
N ASP A 97 14.62 -1.12 11.13
CA ASP A 97 15.06 0.10 11.83
C ASP A 97 16.30 0.78 11.19
N CYS A 98 16.94 0.14 10.20
CA CYS A 98 18.09 0.67 9.48
C CYS A 98 17.85 0.60 7.97
N PRO A 99 17.36 1.67 7.32
CA PRO A 99 17.25 1.72 5.87
C PRO A 99 18.66 1.73 5.25
N LEU A 100 18.98 0.67 4.50
CA LEU A 100 20.32 0.39 3.95
C LEU A 100 20.50 0.92 2.52
N SER A 101 19.46 1.51 1.92
CA SER A 101 19.47 2.05 0.55
C SER A 101 18.70 3.36 0.44
N THR A 102 19.14 4.27 -0.44
CA THR A 102 18.37 5.49 -0.80
C THR A 102 16.96 5.16 -1.28
N LYS A 103 16.75 4.00 -1.91
CA LYS A 103 15.42 3.50 -2.29
C LYS A 103 14.59 3.08 -1.07
N GLU A 104 15.19 2.42 -0.08
CA GLU A 104 14.54 2.08 1.19
C GLU A 104 14.23 3.33 2.03
N LEU A 105 15.08 4.36 1.99
CA LEU A 105 14.83 5.66 2.60
C LEU A 105 13.66 6.39 1.90
N ILE A 106 13.54 6.27 0.58
CA ILE A 106 12.40 6.82 -0.18
C ILE A 106 11.12 6.05 0.13
N ASP A 107 11.14 4.72 0.19
CA ASP A 107 9.98 3.89 0.57
C ASP A 107 9.55 4.11 2.03
N TYR A 108 10.52 4.26 2.95
CA TYR A 108 10.29 4.66 4.35
C TYR A 108 9.63 6.06 4.45
N ASN A 109 10.08 7.02 3.66
CA ASN A 109 9.45 8.35 3.62
C ASN A 109 8.07 8.36 2.93
N ALA A 110 7.71 7.32 2.15
CA ALA A 110 6.38 7.17 1.54
C ALA A 110 5.39 6.62 2.57
N GLU A 111 5.93 5.90 3.56
CA GLU A 111 5.24 5.47 4.78
C GLU A 111 4.70 6.66 5.56
N ASP A 112 5.45 7.75 5.70
CA ASP A 112 4.95 8.95 6.38
C ASP A 112 3.68 9.54 5.73
N PHE A 113 3.57 9.52 4.40
CA PHE A 113 2.35 10.02 3.72
C PHE A 113 1.17 9.14 4.10
N MET A 114 1.34 7.83 4.02
CA MET A 114 0.27 6.89 4.35
C MET A 114 -0.06 6.87 5.85
N GLU A 115 0.90 7.10 6.73
CA GLU A 115 0.67 7.22 8.17
C GLU A 115 -0.19 8.44 8.49
N LEU A 116 0.12 9.60 7.90
CA LEU A 116 -0.71 10.80 8.03
C LEU A 116 -2.11 10.59 7.45
N VAL A 117 -2.21 9.98 6.26
CA VAL A 117 -3.49 9.66 5.61
C VAL A 117 -4.33 8.71 6.47
N VAL A 118 -3.75 7.62 6.96
CA VAL A 118 -4.43 6.66 7.83
C VAL A 118 -4.82 7.29 9.16
N PHE A 119 -3.95 8.12 9.74
CA PHE A 119 -4.25 8.86 10.97
C PHE A 119 -5.45 9.80 10.77
N ILE A 120 -5.44 10.60 9.71
CA ILE A 120 -6.54 11.52 9.36
C ILE A 120 -7.83 10.73 9.16
N VAL A 121 -7.83 9.69 8.33
CA VAL A 121 -9.02 8.85 8.06
C VAL A 121 -9.52 8.22 9.35
N ARG A 122 -8.64 7.67 10.19
CA ARG A 122 -9.00 7.05 11.46
C ARG A 122 -9.65 8.04 12.41
N VAL A 123 -9.05 9.21 12.63
CA VAL A 123 -9.61 10.24 13.53
C VAL A 123 -10.94 10.76 13.00
N VAL A 124 -11.04 11.00 11.69
CA VAL A 124 -12.25 11.51 11.03
C VAL A 124 -13.42 10.53 11.10
N THR A 125 -13.16 9.23 11.04
CA THR A 125 -14.19 8.17 11.06
C THR A 125 -14.51 7.63 12.46
N THR A 126 -13.79 8.08 13.50
CA THR A 126 -14.03 7.63 14.89
C THR A 126 -14.89 8.65 15.64
N SER A 127 -15.81 8.17 16.49
CA SER A 127 -16.68 9.00 17.33
C SER A 127 -15.96 9.89 18.37
N ARG A 128 -14.64 9.79 18.51
CA ARG A 128 -13.80 10.59 19.44
C ARG A 128 -13.14 11.82 18.81
N ARG A 129 -13.66 12.30 17.68
CA ARG A 129 -13.11 13.42 16.90
C ARG A 129 -12.80 14.67 17.75
N ALA A 130 -13.69 15.04 18.67
CA ALA A 130 -13.53 16.22 19.53
C ALA A 130 -12.26 16.21 20.41
N GLN A 131 -11.75 15.02 20.76
CA GLN A 131 -10.55 14.88 21.61
C GLN A 131 -9.24 14.99 20.80
N ALA A 132 -9.32 14.97 19.47
CA ALA A 132 -8.17 14.92 18.57
C ALA A 132 -8.20 16.05 17.51
N GLU A 133 -8.97 17.12 17.72
CA GLU A 133 -9.13 18.18 16.71
C GLU A 133 -7.82 18.93 16.44
N THR A 134 -7.05 19.25 17.49
CA THR A 134 -5.76 19.94 17.36
C THR A 134 -4.73 19.09 16.61
N SER A 135 -4.65 17.78 16.94
CA SER A 135 -3.73 16.86 16.26
C SER A 135 -4.19 16.55 14.83
N LEU A 136 -5.50 16.51 14.57
CA LEU A 136 -6.07 16.39 13.23
C LEU A 136 -5.75 17.61 12.35
N ALA A 137 -5.87 18.82 12.89
CA ALA A 137 -5.53 20.04 12.18
C ALA A 137 -4.03 20.07 11.82
N ALA A 138 -3.17 19.73 12.78
CA ALA A 138 -1.72 19.63 12.55
C ALA A 138 -1.38 18.57 11.49
N ALA A 139 -2.01 17.39 11.56
CA ALA A 139 -1.78 16.33 10.58
C ALA A 139 -2.22 16.72 9.16
N LYS A 140 -3.36 17.42 9.03
CA LYS A 140 -3.82 17.97 7.74
C LYS A 140 -2.82 18.97 7.18
N GLN A 141 -2.39 19.95 7.98
CA GLN A 141 -1.43 20.97 7.58
C GLN A 141 -0.08 20.35 7.18
N GLN A 142 0.38 19.35 7.93
CA GLN A 142 1.61 18.62 7.61
C GLN A 142 1.49 17.85 6.30
N LEU A 143 0.33 17.24 6.03
CA LEU A 143 0.08 16.53 4.77
C LEU A 143 0.05 17.47 3.57
N GLU A 144 -0.60 18.64 3.70
CA GLU A 144 -0.60 19.71 2.69
C GLU A 144 0.82 20.20 2.39
N ALA A 145 1.59 20.49 3.43
CA ALA A 145 2.98 20.91 3.30
C ALA A 145 3.84 19.83 2.61
N LYS A 146 3.59 18.55 2.90
CA LYS A 146 4.28 17.44 2.24
C LYS A 146 3.92 17.30 0.76
N PHE A 147 2.65 17.47 0.39
CA PHE A 147 2.25 17.47 -1.02
C PHE A 147 2.89 18.64 -1.79
N ALA A 148 2.97 19.82 -1.17
CA ALA A 148 3.59 20.99 -1.78
C ALA A 148 5.13 20.92 -1.83
N GLY A 149 5.77 20.32 -0.83
CA GLY A 149 7.23 20.27 -0.69
C GLY A 149 7.93 19.39 -1.73
N ASP A 150 7.28 18.32 -2.19
CA ASP A 150 7.80 17.47 -3.27
C ASP A 150 6.70 17.08 -4.28
N PRO A 151 6.45 17.95 -5.28
CA PRO A 151 5.43 17.71 -6.31
C PRO A 151 5.72 16.49 -7.18
N ARG A 152 7.00 16.16 -7.42
CA ARG A 152 7.41 15.02 -8.26
C ARG A 152 7.07 13.71 -7.57
N ARG A 153 7.42 13.61 -6.28
CA ARG A 153 7.07 12.47 -5.46
C ARG A 153 5.57 12.32 -5.31
N THR A 154 4.86 13.43 -5.08
CA THR A 154 3.40 13.43 -5.00
C THR A 154 2.76 12.87 -6.26
N ARG A 155 3.15 13.35 -7.45
CA ARG A 155 2.66 12.82 -8.73
C ARG A 155 2.98 11.34 -8.93
N ARG A 156 4.17 10.89 -8.51
CA ARG A 156 4.54 9.46 -8.56
C ARG A 156 3.64 8.61 -7.66
N LEU A 157 3.36 9.05 -6.44
CA LEU A 157 2.47 8.35 -5.51
C LEU A 157 1.02 8.32 -6.03
N VAL A 158 0.55 9.42 -6.62
CA VAL A 158 -0.77 9.48 -7.29
C VAL A 158 -0.83 8.46 -8.43
N TRP A 159 0.18 8.42 -9.30
CA TRP A 159 0.24 7.43 -10.38
C TRP A 159 0.19 5.99 -9.84
N HIS A 160 0.97 5.67 -8.81
CA HIS A 160 0.93 4.33 -8.19
C HIS A 160 -0.45 4.00 -7.60
N ALA A 161 -1.10 4.95 -6.93
CA ALA A 161 -2.43 4.74 -6.37
C ALA A 161 -3.49 4.50 -7.46
N VAL A 162 -3.39 5.21 -8.59
CA VAL A 162 -4.25 4.99 -9.78
C VAL A 162 -3.99 3.62 -10.40
N GLN A 163 -2.71 3.20 -10.51
CA GLN A 163 -2.38 1.89 -11.06
C GLN A 163 -2.92 0.75 -10.18
N ILE A 164 -2.91 0.91 -8.85
CA ILE A 164 -3.54 -0.06 -7.94
C ILE A 164 -5.04 -0.19 -8.22
N THR A 165 -5.76 0.92 -8.41
CA THR A 165 -7.21 0.88 -8.67
C THR A 165 -7.52 0.36 -10.07
N ALA A 166 -6.69 0.68 -11.07
CA ALA A 166 -6.81 0.16 -12.43
C ALA A 166 -6.61 -1.37 -12.48
N VAL A 167 -5.52 -1.87 -11.87
CA VAL A 167 -5.26 -3.32 -11.78
C VAL A 167 -6.39 -4.05 -11.06
N ALA A 168 -6.90 -3.46 -9.98
CA ALA A 168 -8.03 -4.02 -9.28
C ALA A 168 -9.32 -4.03 -10.13
N SER A 169 -9.55 -3.02 -10.96
CA SER A 169 -10.72 -2.97 -11.85
C SER A 169 -10.72 -4.08 -12.90
N GLU A 170 -9.57 -4.33 -13.51
CA GLU A 170 -9.41 -5.29 -14.61
C GLU A 170 -9.21 -6.74 -14.12
N TYR A 171 -8.43 -6.92 -13.05
CA TYR A 171 -8.01 -8.24 -12.56
C TYR A 171 -8.43 -8.47 -11.11
N LEU A 172 -9.72 -8.40 -10.81
CA LEU A 172 -10.23 -8.62 -9.45
C LEU A 172 -9.83 -10.01 -8.92
N VAL A 173 -8.93 -10.02 -7.92
CA VAL A 173 -8.58 -11.21 -7.14
C VAL A 173 -9.03 -11.01 -5.71
N SER A 174 -9.79 -11.97 -5.20
CA SER A 174 -10.33 -11.97 -3.85
C SER A 174 -9.27 -12.37 -2.80
N ALA A 175 -8.17 -11.63 -2.70
CA ALA A 175 -7.14 -11.82 -1.68
C ALA A 175 -7.19 -10.68 -0.63
N PRO A 176 -7.07 -10.95 0.68
CA PRO A 176 -7.12 -9.92 1.72
C PRO A 176 -6.09 -8.79 1.56
N CYS A 177 -4.90 -9.12 1.06
CA CYS A 177 -3.85 -8.14 0.76
C CYS A 177 -4.24 -7.18 -0.37
N GLU A 178 -5.09 -7.62 -1.30
CA GLU A 178 -5.56 -6.81 -2.41
C GLU A 178 -6.60 -5.79 -1.96
N ILE A 179 -7.51 -6.19 -1.06
CA ILE A 179 -8.49 -5.30 -0.43
C ILE A 179 -7.79 -4.14 0.29
N LEU A 180 -6.72 -4.45 1.04
CA LEU A 180 -5.94 -3.43 1.75
C LEU A 180 -5.24 -2.48 0.77
N ARG A 181 -4.67 -2.98 -0.32
CA ARG A 181 -4.02 -2.12 -1.34
C ARG A 181 -5.02 -1.20 -2.02
N ILE A 182 -6.18 -1.72 -2.41
CA ILE A 182 -7.26 -0.93 -3.01
C ILE A 182 -7.71 0.15 -2.03
N PHE A 183 -7.98 -0.23 -0.78
CA PHE A 183 -8.39 0.73 0.25
C PHE A 183 -7.33 1.83 0.45
N MET A 184 -6.06 1.45 0.60
CA MET A 184 -4.94 2.39 0.79
C MET A 184 -4.75 3.32 -0.40
N GLY A 185 -4.86 2.81 -1.64
CA GLY A 185 -4.80 3.63 -2.86
C GLY A 185 -5.97 4.61 -2.94
N CYS A 186 -7.20 4.17 -2.65
CA CYS A 186 -8.38 5.01 -2.70
C CYS A 186 -8.35 6.11 -1.64
N ILE A 187 -8.03 5.81 -0.37
CA ILE A 187 -7.93 6.85 0.66
C ILE A 187 -6.82 7.85 0.34
N PHE A 188 -5.71 7.40 -0.23
CA PHE A 188 -4.62 8.29 -0.66
C PHE A 188 -5.11 9.27 -1.74
N LEU A 189 -5.77 8.77 -2.78
CA LEU A 189 -6.33 9.61 -3.86
C LEU A 189 -7.39 10.59 -3.33
N MET A 190 -8.25 10.15 -2.40
CA MET A 190 -9.22 11.03 -1.74
C MET A 190 -8.55 12.13 -0.91
N THR A 191 -7.49 11.80 -0.15
CA THR A 191 -6.72 12.82 0.58
C THR A 191 -5.93 13.75 -0.33
N PHE A 192 -5.38 13.25 -1.43
CA PHE A 192 -4.77 14.09 -2.46
C PHE A 192 -5.80 15.05 -3.05
N ALA A 193 -7.02 14.55 -3.31
CA ALA A 193 -8.12 15.36 -3.83
C ALA A 193 -8.51 16.50 -2.90
N LYS A 194 -8.39 16.33 -1.57
CA LYS A 194 -8.76 17.36 -0.61
C LYS A 194 -7.61 18.30 -0.23
N TYR A 195 -6.39 17.77 -0.11
CA TYR A 195 -5.26 18.49 0.51
C TYR A 195 -4.09 18.76 -0.46
N GLY A 196 -3.97 18.01 -1.56
CA GLY A 196 -2.85 18.11 -2.50
C GLY A 196 -3.11 18.95 -3.75
N ARG A 197 -4.38 19.25 -4.05
CA ARG A 197 -4.77 19.86 -5.34
C ARG A 197 -4.33 21.29 -5.51
N THR A 198 -4.61 22.12 -4.52
CA THR A 198 -4.50 23.58 -4.66
C THR A 198 -3.07 24.03 -4.92
N SER A 199 -2.07 23.28 -4.41
CA SER A 199 -0.65 23.52 -4.64
C SER A 199 -0.18 23.01 -6.00
N LEU A 200 -0.64 21.84 -6.45
CA LEU A 200 -0.21 21.25 -7.73
C LEU A 200 -0.96 21.80 -8.96
N HIS A 201 -2.23 22.17 -8.82
CA HIS A 201 -3.06 22.71 -9.91
C HIS A 201 -2.47 24.01 -10.48
N LYS A 202 -2.02 24.92 -9.61
CA LYS A 202 -1.38 26.19 -10.00
C LYS A 202 -0.11 26.01 -10.84
N SER A 203 0.59 24.89 -10.69
CA SER A 203 1.82 24.60 -11.45
C SER A 203 1.58 23.82 -12.74
N SER A 204 0.37 23.27 -12.93
CA SER A 204 0.08 22.29 -14.00
C SER A 204 -0.79 22.86 -15.12
N HIS A 205 -1.62 23.89 -14.85
CA HIS A 205 -2.56 24.44 -15.84
C HIS A 205 -1.90 25.26 -16.96
N ASP A 206 -0.70 25.79 -16.73
CA ASP A 206 0.01 26.65 -17.69
C ASP A 206 0.88 25.86 -18.68
N ARG A 207 0.97 24.53 -18.54
CA ARG A 207 1.83 23.71 -19.42
C ARG A 207 1.01 23.12 -20.57
N PRO A 208 1.23 23.57 -21.82
CA PRO A 208 0.64 22.91 -22.98
C PRO A 208 1.26 21.52 -23.16
N GLY A 209 0.43 20.49 -23.22
CA GLY A 209 0.84 19.12 -23.43
C GLY A 209 -0.36 18.18 -23.62
N PRO A 210 -0.17 17.01 -24.24
CA PRO A 210 -1.25 16.04 -24.40
C PRO A 210 -1.70 15.52 -23.02
N PRO A 211 -3.01 15.35 -22.78
CA PRO A 211 -3.51 14.82 -21.52
C PRO A 211 -3.01 13.38 -21.32
N VAL A 212 -2.47 13.10 -20.13
CA VAL A 212 -1.92 11.77 -19.81
C VAL A 212 -2.98 10.94 -19.09
N ARG A 213 -3.29 9.77 -19.64
CA ARG A 213 -4.18 8.81 -19.01
C ARG A 213 -3.40 7.92 -18.04
N LEU A 214 -3.73 8.00 -16.74
CA LEU A 214 -2.95 7.34 -15.69
C LEU A 214 -3.46 5.93 -15.33
N ASP A 215 -4.66 5.55 -15.76
CA ASP A 215 -5.30 4.24 -15.49
C ASP A 215 -5.04 3.18 -16.56
N ASP A 216 -4.28 3.52 -17.60
CA ASP A 216 -3.95 2.56 -18.64
C ASP A 216 -2.89 1.55 -18.16
N LEU A 217 -3.20 0.27 -18.33
CA LEU A 217 -2.34 -0.86 -17.95
C LEU A 217 -1.51 -1.38 -19.13
N ALA A 218 -1.87 -1.03 -20.37
CA ALA A 218 -1.15 -1.42 -21.58
C ALA A 218 -0.06 -0.40 -21.90
N VAL A 219 0.91 -0.25 -20.99
CA VAL A 219 1.89 0.84 -21.08
C VAL A 219 2.94 0.56 -22.16
N ASN A 220 2.69 1.08 -23.37
CA ASN A 220 3.68 1.14 -24.45
C ASN A 220 4.84 2.09 -24.07
N ASP A 221 6.01 1.96 -24.69
CA ASP A 221 7.18 2.78 -24.32
C ASP A 221 6.96 4.29 -24.49
N ASN A 222 6.15 4.70 -25.48
CA ASN A 222 5.71 6.09 -25.62
C ASN A 222 4.89 6.58 -24.42
N GLN A 223 4.03 5.73 -23.86
CA GLN A 223 3.20 6.06 -22.72
C GLN A 223 3.99 6.08 -21.42
N LYS A 224 5.00 5.21 -21.26
CA LYS A 224 5.96 5.29 -20.15
C LYS A 224 6.69 6.64 -20.17
N ASN A 225 7.07 7.12 -21.35
CA ASN A 225 7.74 8.41 -21.50
C ASN A 225 6.80 9.58 -21.14
N LEU A 226 5.53 9.53 -21.57
CA LEU A 226 4.52 10.54 -21.21
C LEU A 226 4.22 10.56 -19.71
N ILE A 227 4.08 9.40 -19.07
CA ILE A 227 3.89 9.29 -17.62
C ILE A 227 5.13 9.82 -16.87
N THR A 228 6.32 9.49 -17.35
CA THR A 228 7.57 9.96 -16.73
C THR A 228 7.71 11.47 -16.86
N ASP A 229 7.40 12.05 -18.03
CA ASP A 229 7.38 13.50 -18.23
C ASP A 229 6.35 14.17 -17.32
N TRP A 230 5.14 13.62 -17.23
CA TRP A 230 4.10 14.13 -16.34
C TRP A 230 4.53 14.07 -14.87
N ILE A 231 5.15 12.99 -14.41
CA ILE A 231 5.68 12.89 -13.04
C ILE A 231 6.74 13.98 -12.80
N GLN A 232 7.64 14.21 -13.75
CA GLN A 232 8.73 15.18 -13.60
C GLN A 232 8.24 16.62 -13.62
N HIS A 233 7.31 16.95 -14.51
CA HIS A 233 7.00 18.32 -14.89
C HIS A 233 5.54 18.73 -14.64
N GLY A 234 4.64 17.78 -14.39
CA GLY A 234 3.20 18.04 -14.29
C GLY A 234 2.52 18.23 -15.64
N GLY A 235 1.22 18.50 -15.60
CA GLY A 235 0.34 18.64 -16.76
C GLY A 235 -1.03 18.00 -16.51
N GLN A 236 -1.91 18.07 -17.51
CA GLN A 236 -3.24 17.48 -17.44
C GLN A 236 -3.17 15.95 -17.37
N ALA A 237 -3.95 15.36 -16.46
CA ALA A 237 -4.02 13.92 -16.30
C ALA A 237 -5.45 13.45 -16.02
N SER A 238 -5.81 12.30 -16.59
CA SER A 238 -7.13 11.69 -16.50
C SER A 238 -7.07 10.30 -15.85
N ILE A 239 -8.17 9.89 -15.21
CA ILE A 239 -8.32 8.56 -14.59
C ILE A 239 -9.72 7.98 -14.80
N ALA A 240 -9.84 6.75 -15.24
CA ALA A 240 -11.06 5.93 -15.13
C ALA A 240 -12.38 6.66 -15.44
N GLY A 241 -12.42 7.46 -16.52
CA GLY A 241 -13.58 8.25 -16.95
C GLY A 241 -13.65 9.69 -16.43
N LEU A 242 -12.74 10.11 -15.54
CA LEU A 242 -12.55 11.48 -15.10
C LEU A 242 -11.48 12.17 -15.96
N GLU A 243 -11.85 13.27 -16.62
CA GLU A 243 -10.96 13.99 -17.55
C GLU A 243 -9.81 14.71 -16.85
N ASP A 244 -10.01 15.17 -15.61
CA ASP A 244 -8.99 15.88 -14.84
C ASP A 244 -8.92 15.41 -13.38
N ILE A 245 -7.75 14.91 -12.97
CA ILE A 245 -7.47 14.55 -11.57
C ILE A 245 -7.41 15.73 -10.61
N TYR A 246 -7.46 16.97 -11.10
CA TYR A 246 -7.52 18.15 -10.26
C TYR A 246 -8.94 18.70 -10.06
N SER A 247 -9.96 18.15 -10.73
CA SER A 247 -11.37 18.58 -10.63
C SER A 247 -12.04 18.22 -9.30
N ASP A 248 -12.91 19.07 -8.73
CA ASP A 248 -13.54 18.79 -7.42
C ASP A 248 -14.21 17.40 -7.30
N GLU A 249 -14.58 16.79 -8.42
CA GLU A 249 -15.21 15.48 -8.56
C GLU A 249 -14.31 14.25 -8.29
N LEU A 250 -12.97 14.36 -8.26
CA LEU A 250 -12.11 13.18 -8.04
C LEU A 250 -12.41 12.43 -6.75
N ALA A 251 -12.70 13.16 -5.67
CA ALA A 251 -12.97 12.57 -4.37
C ALA A 251 -14.21 11.66 -4.41
N SER A 252 -15.30 12.16 -4.99
CA SER A 252 -16.55 11.42 -5.15
C SER A 252 -16.37 10.28 -6.16
N HIS A 253 -15.68 10.53 -7.29
CA HIS A 253 -15.40 9.52 -8.31
C HIS A 253 -14.59 8.34 -7.76
N VAL A 254 -13.51 8.62 -7.03
CA VAL A 254 -12.68 7.59 -6.39
C VAL A 254 -13.45 6.83 -5.32
N SER A 255 -14.31 7.50 -4.55
CA SER A 255 -15.18 6.83 -3.57
C SER A 255 -16.15 5.86 -4.24
N HIS A 256 -16.83 6.28 -5.32
CA HIS A 256 -17.72 5.40 -6.07
C HIS A 256 -16.99 4.22 -6.71
N LEU A 257 -15.82 4.46 -7.30
CA LEU A 257 -14.94 3.41 -7.82
C LEU A 257 -14.57 2.41 -6.72
N ALA A 258 -14.13 2.90 -5.56
CA ALA A 258 -13.75 2.07 -4.42
C ALA A 258 -14.93 1.24 -3.90
N GLN A 259 -16.12 1.82 -3.78
CA GLN A 259 -17.33 1.12 -3.35
C GLN A 259 -17.71 0.03 -4.35
N SER A 260 -17.65 0.31 -5.66
CA SER A 260 -17.90 -0.67 -6.72
C SER A 260 -16.89 -1.83 -6.69
N LEU A 261 -15.60 -1.52 -6.56
CA LEU A 261 -14.53 -2.53 -6.46
C LEU A 261 -14.68 -3.40 -5.21
N LEU A 262 -14.92 -2.79 -4.04
CA LEU A 262 -15.08 -3.52 -2.78
C LEU A 262 -16.37 -4.34 -2.73
N ALA A 263 -17.46 -3.85 -3.35
CA ALA A 263 -18.71 -4.61 -3.48
C ALA A 263 -18.54 -5.85 -4.37
N ARG A 264 -17.66 -5.81 -5.38
CA ARG A 264 -17.32 -6.96 -6.23
C ARG A 264 -16.48 -8.02 -5.50
N ILE A 265 -15.76 -7.67 -4.42
CA ILE A 265 -14.92 -8.60 -3.63
C ILE A 265 -15.76 -9.33 -2.56
N GLN A 266 -16.94 -9.86 -2.93
CA GLN A 266 -18.05 -10.29 -2.04
C GLN A 266 -17.73 -11.27 -0.88
N TYR A 267 -16.50 -11.77 -0.72
CA TYR A 267 -16.20 -12.91 0.17
C TYR A 267 -15.64 -12.61 1.56
N TRP A 268 -15.51 -11.35 1.98
CA TRP A 268 -15.00 -11.06 3.33
C TRP A 268 -15.78 -9.90 3.92
N GLY A 269 -16.58 -10.09 4.98
CA GLY A 269 -17.31 -9.03 5.70
C GLY A 269 -16.49 -7.81 6.18
N LEU A 270 -15.17 -7.82 5.93
CA LEU A 270 -14.25 -6.67 5.96
C LEU A 270 -14.53 -5.64 4.85
N SER A 271 -14.93 -6.04 3.63
CA SER A 271 -15.23 -5.12 2.53
C SER A 271 -16.33 -4.13 2.91
N GLN A 272 -17.36 -4.59 3.61
CA GLN A 272 -18.43 -3.75 4.13
C GLN A 272 -17.93 -2.70 5.15
N LYS A 273 -16.92 -3.04 5.96
CA LYS A 273 -16.30 -2.08 6.89
C LYS A 273 -15.51 -1.02 6.13
N PHE A 274 -14.76 -1.39 5.10
CA PHE A 274 -14.03 -0.44 4.25
C PHE A 274 -14.96 0.47 3.46
N VAL A 275 -16.06 -0.06 2.92
CA VAL A 275 -17.12 0.73 2.26
C VAL A 275 -17.70 1.77 3.21
N LYS A 276 -18.05 1.39 4.44
CA LYS A 276 -18.54 2.33 5.46
C LYS A 276 -17.52 3.43 5.79
N ILE A 277 -16.24 3.07 5.91
CA ILE A 277 -15.16 4.03 6.17
C ILE A 277 -15.04 5.02 5.00
N LEU A 278 -15.09 4.55 3.76
CA LEU A 278 -15.03 5.40 2.56
C LEU A 278 -16.24 6.35 2.47
N GLN A 279 -17.44 5.85 2.74
CA GLN A 279 -18.67 6.66 2.75
C GLN A 279 -18.63 7.75 3.82
N MET A 280 -18.23 7.40 5.05
CA MET A 280 -18.06 8.38 6.13
C MET A 280 -16.97 9.40 5.79
N PHE A 281 -15.88 8.97 5.15
CA PHE A 281 -14.82 9.86 4.74
C PHE A 281 -15.31 10.84 3.66
N GLN A 282 -16.02 10.37 2.63
CA GLN A 282 -16.61 11.21 1.58
C GLN A 282 -17.55 12.28 2.14
N GLN A 283 -18.49 11.90 3.03
CA GLN A 283 -19.43 12.85 3.66
C GLN A 283 -18.77 13.96 4.49
N ILE A 284 -17.53 13.75 4.92
CA ILE A 284 -16.74 14.74 5.67
C ILE A 284 -15.78 15.49 4.72
N MET A 285 -15.61 14.98 3.50
CA MET A 285 -14.81 15.62 2.48
C MET A 285 -15.58 16.66 1.67
N ASP A 286 -16.85 16.39 1.39
CA ASP A 286 -17.83 17.36 0.88
C ASP A 286 -18.09 18.49 1.90
#